data_AF-A0AAV9US24-F1
#
_entry.id   AF-A0AAV9US24-F1
#
_cell.length_a   1.000
_cell.length_b   1.000
_cell.length_c   1.000
_cell.angle_alpha   90.00
_cell.angle_beta   90.00
_cell.angle_gamma   90.00
#
_symmetry.space_group_name_H-M   'P 1'
#
loop_
_entity.id
_entity.type
_entity.pdbx_description
1 polymer ?
#
loop_
_entity_poly.entity_id
_entity_poly.type
_entity_poly.pdbx_seq_one_letter_code
_entity_poly.pdbx_strand_id
1 'polypeptide(L)'
;MPSRPEIPELSAIVPGDRSTYPKDSIINNYTRLSHIPSMGMGLVAAQDLPAGTAWCLASLDNYLPIPRKTFIAIRLAGKKYPEWKNFQSSIEMVAVYSPRFDAVNFSVDNLRFLNHGIVEGEGEGGVGNVEIGGTAVAEDSLVGWAAWTNREIKQGEQLVANYYGFKNCPWGNTCEKFLDLTLSDKLDFDIMDRETKLDEPVELILTRDQFSVYTQSGLEREIDKALLAVIAKWGVWDEGRGSWVIKVPVESPSQ
;
A
#
# COMPACT_ATOMS: atom_id res chain seq x y z
N MET A 1 11.58 10.40 -41.06
CA MET A 1 11.41 9.85 -39.69
C MET A 1 9.92 9.77 -39.45
N PRO A 2 9.35 8.60 -39.11
CA PRO A 2 7.94 8.53 -38.76
C PRO A 2 7.73 9.29 -37.45
N SER A 3 6.72 10.15 -37.43
CA SER A 3 6.31 10.94 -36.28
C SER A 3 6.02 10.02 -35.09
N ARG A 4 6.64 10.32 -33.94
CA ARG A 4 6.25 9.76 -32.64
C ARG A 4 4.73 9.87 -32.52
N PRO A 5 3.99 8.80 -32.15
CA PRO A 5 2.59 8.96 -31.78
C PRO A 5 2.53 9.99 -30.66
N GLU A 6 1.65 10.98 -30.79
CA GLU A 6 1.38 11.93 -29.72
C GLU A 6 0.98 11.11 -28.49
N ILE A 7 1.81 11.19 -27.44
CA ILE A 7 1.47 10.69 -26.12
C ILE A 7 0.18 11.44 -25.77
N PRO A 8 -0.95 10.74 -25.54
CA PRO A 8 -2.18 11.41 -25.15
C PRO A 8 -1.86 12.27 -23.94
N GLU A 9 -2.26 13.55 -23.97
CA GLU A 9 -2.24 14.34 -22.75
C GLU A 9 -2.94 13.52 -21.66
N LEU A 10 -2.33 13.45 -20.48
CA LEU A 10 -2.86 12.80 -19.26
C LEU A 10 -4.28 13.30 -18.87
N SER A 11 -4.83 14.26 -19.61
CA SER A 11 -6.20 14.77 -19.57
C SER A 11 -7.24 13.88 -20.26
N ALA A 12 -6.85 12.88 -21.07
CA ALA A 12 -7.78 12.05 -21.84
C ALA A 12 -8.40 10.87 -21.05
N ILE A 13 -7.80 10.44 -19.95
CA ILE A 13 -8.50 9.68 -18.91
C ILE A 13 -9.16 10.73 -18.02
N VAL A 14 -10.45 11.01 -18.22
CA VAL A 14 -11.15 11.96 -17.36
C VAL A 14 -11.15 11.39 -15.94
N PRO A 15 -10.47 12.03 -14.96
CA PRO A 15 -10.60 11.67 -13.56
C PRO A 15 -12.09 11.79 -13.19
N GLY A 16 -12.79 10.67 -13.04
CA GLY A 16 -14.22 10.67 -12.72
C GLY A 16 -15.12 9.82 -13.62
N ASP A 17 -14.67 9.28 -14.76
CA ASP A 17 -15.48 8.28 -15.47
C ASP A 17 -15.37 6.92 -14.77
N ARG A 18 -16.23 6.74 -13.76
CA ARG A 18 -16.32 5.52 -12.95
C ARG A 18 -16.60 4.26 -13.74
N SER A 19 -17.09 4.36 -14.99
CA SER A 19 -17.35 3.19 -15.83
C SER A 19 -16.07 2.49 -16.29
N THR A 20 -14.93 3.19 -16.24
CA THR A 20 -13.61 2.68 -16.64
C THR A 20 -12.81 2.08 -15.49
N TYR A 21 -13.25 2.27 -14.23
CA TYR A 21 -12.60 1.63 -13.09
C TYR A 21 -12.89 0.13 -13.06
N PRO A 22 -11.93 -0.69 -12.59
CA PRO A 22 -12.20 -2.10 -12.38
C PRO A 22 -13.35 -2.25 -11.39
N LYS A 23 -14.30 -3.14 -11.73
CA LYS A 23 -15.47 -3.42 -10.88
C LYS A 23 -15.09 -4.12 -9.57
N ASP A 24 -13.96 -4.82 -9.59
CA ASP A 24 -13.33 -5.45 -8.44
C ASP A 24 -12.08 -4.65 -8.07
N SER A 25 -11.93 -4.32 -6.79
CA SER A 25 -10.71 -3.67 -6.28
C SER A 25 -9.52 -4.64 -6.17
N ILE A 26 -9.77 -5.94 -6.31
CA ILE A 26 -8.75 -6.99 -6.25
C ILE A 26 -8.04 -7.12 -7.62
N ILE A 27 -6.72 -7.00 -7.64
CA ILE A 27 -5.93 -6.89 -8.88
C ILE A 27 -5.70 -8.22 -9.61
N ASN A 28 -6.18 -9.34 -9.05
CA ASN A 28 -5.91 -10.70 -9.55
C ASN A 28 -6.48 -10.98 -10.94
N ASN A 29 -7.47 -10.20 -11.41
CA ASN A 29 -7.98 -10.30 -12.77
C ASN A 29 -7.00 -9.76 -13.83
N TYR A 30 -6.12 -8.84 -13.44
CA TYR A 30 -5.19 -8.17 -14.34
C TYR A 30 -3.74 -8.63 -14.14
N THR A 31 -3.44 -9.12 -12.94
CA THR A 31 -2.07 -9.42 -12.51
C THR A 31 -1.99 -10.78 -11.85
N ARG A 32 -0.80 -11.37 -11.89
CA ARG A 32 -0.44 -12.54 -11.10
C ARG A 32 0.94 -12.31 -10.51
N LEU A 33 1.21 -13.01 -9.41
CA LEU A 33 2.55 -13.02 -8.85
C LEU A 33 3.49 -13.90 -9.66
N SER A 34 4.73 -13.46 -9.78
CA SER A 34 5.82 -14.23 -10.35
C SER A 34 7.12 -13.88 -9.65
N HIS A 35 8.04 -14.85 -9.62
CA HIS A 35 9.41 -14.57 -9.23
C HIS A 35 10.14 -13.85 -10.38
N ILE A 36 10.70 -12.69 -10.08
CA ILE A 36 11.46 -11.82 -10.96
C ILE A 36 12.95 -11.97 -10.60
N PRO A 37 13.82 -12.34 -11.56
CA PRO A 37 15.27 -12.37 -11.33
C PRO A 37 15.75 -11.07 -10.70
N SER A 38 16.67 -11.17 -9.73
CA SER A 38 17.25 -10.06 -8.94
C SER A 38 16.31 -9.14 -8.15
N MET A 39 14.98 -9.23 -8.31
CA MET A 39 14.00 -8.42 -7.57
C MET A 39 13.16 -9.23 -6.56
N GLY A 40 13.13 -10.56 -6.68
CA GLY A 40 12.27 -11.41 -5.85
C GLY A 40 10.85 -11.43 -6.39
N MET A 41 9.84 -11.34 -5.54
CA MET A 41 8.45 -11.38 -6.00
C MET A 41 8.05 -10.10 -6.74
N GLY A 42 7.25 -10.25 -7.81
CA GLY A 42 6.76 -9.14 -8.61
C GLY A 42 5.39 -9.42 -9.21
N LEU A 43 4.72 -8.36 -9.65
CA LEU A 43 3.49 -8.46 -10.44
C LEU A 43 3.81 -8.60 -11.92
N VAL A 44 3.20 -9.59 -12.58
CA VAL A 44 3.21 -9.72 -14.05
C VAL A 44 1.79 -9.70 -14.58
N ALA A 45 1.61 -9.24 -15.82
CA ALA A 45 0.30 -9.17 -16.44
C ALA A 45 -0.29 -10.57 -16.63
N ALA A 46 -1.53 -10.78 -16.16
CA ALA A 46 -2.24 -12.05 -16.34
C ALA A 46 -2.76 -12.24 -17.78
N GLN A 47 -2.93 -11.13 -18.50
CA GLN A 47 -3.42 -11.02 -19.87
C GLN A 47 -2.76 -9.82 -20.58
N ASP A 48 -2.95 -9.67 -21.89
CA ASP A 48 -2.55 -8.46 -22.61
C ASP A 48 -3.35 -7.25 -22.08
N LEU A 49 -2.65 -6.18 -21.71
CA LEU A 49 -3.25 -4.94 -21.18
C LEU A 49 -2.99 -3.80 -22.18
N PRO A 50 -4.03 -3.28 -22.87
CA PRO A 50 -3.92 -2.09 -23.70
C PRO A 50 -3.40 -0.89 -22.91
N ALA A 51 -2.81 0.10 -23.60
CA ALA A 51 -2.45 1.37 -22.97
C ALA A 51 -3.69 2.07 -22.38
N GLY A 52 -3.53 2.67 -21.20
CA GLY A 52 -4.61 3.34 -20.47
C GLY A 52 -5.55 2.40 -19.70
N THR A 53 -5.25 1.09 -19.64
CA THR A 53 -6.06 0.14 -18.87
C THR A 53 -5.96 0.43 -17.39
N ALA A 54 -7.08 0.77 -16.74
CA ALA A 54 -7.16 0.80 -15.29
C ALA A 54 -7.16 -0.62 -14.73
N TRP A 55 -6.15 -0.98 -13.96
CA TRP A 55 -5.92 -2.35 -13.49
C TRP A 55 -5.91 -2.48 -11.96
N CYS A 56 -5.89 -1.36 -11.24
CA CYS A 56 -5.99 -1.31 -9.80
C CYS A 56 -6.82 -0.11 -9.35
N LEU A 57 -7.64 -0.33 -8.32
CA LEU A 57 -8.38 0.70 -7.61
C LEU A 57 -8.20 0.52 -6.11
N ALA A 58 -7.63 1.51 -5.44
CA ALA A 58 -7.52 1.50 -3.99
C ALA A 58 -8.86 1.83 -3.35
N SER A 59 -9.36 0.89 -2.55
CA SER A 59 -10.64 0.91 -1.85
C SER A 59 -10.46 0.43 -0.41
N LEU A 60 -11.52 0.52 0.40
CA LEU A 60 -11.48 -0.04 1.75
C LEU A 60 -11.35 -1.58 1.75
N ASP A 61 -11.75 -2.27 0.67
CA ASP A 61 -11.74 -3.73 0.65
C ASP A 61 -10.34 -4.33 0.43
N ASN A 62 -9.45 -3.57 -0.22
CA ASN A 62 -8.09 -3.99 -0.55
C ASN A 62 -6.99 -3.19 0.18
N TYR A 63 -7.36 -2.26 1.07
CA TYR A 63 -6.42 -1.55 1.95
C TYR A 63 -6.89 -1.53 3.39
N LEU A 64 -5.93 -1.71 4.29
CA LEU A 64 -6.06 -1.46 5.72
C LEU A 64 -5.44 -0.09 6.04
N PRO A 65 -6.24 0.96 6.27
CA PRO A 65 -5.72 2.24 6.75
C PRO A 65 -5.26 2.09 8.20
N ILE A 66 -4.01 2.48 8.47
CA ILE A 66 -3.42 2.46 9.79
C ILE A 66 -3.11 3.92 10.18
N PRO A 67 -3.95 4.54 11.01
CA PRO A 67 -3.71 5.90 11.50
C PRO A 67 -2.38 6.01 12.21
N ARG A 68 -1.80 7.21 12.22
CA ARG A 68 -0.52 7.50 12.90
C ARG A 68 -0.46 6.98 14.33
N LYS A 69 -1.47 7.28 15.15
CA LYS A 69 -1.56 6.79 16.54
C LYS A 69 -1.47 5.26 16.61
N THR A 70 -2.15 4.57 15.70
CA THR A 70 -2.12 3.11 15.61
C THR A 70 -0.76 2.59 15.18
N PHE A 71 -0.12 3.23 14.21
CA PHE A 71 1.23 2.85 13.78
C PHE A 71 2.27 3.04 14.89
N ILE A 72 2.19 4.13 15.66
CA ILE A 72 3.06 4.34 16.84
C ILE A 72 2.83 3.23 17.87
N ALA A 73 1.58 2.88 18.15
CA ALA A 73 1.27 1.78 19.06
C ALA A 73 1.85 0.44 18.57
N ILE A 74 1.79 0.16 17.27
CA ILE A 74 2.40 -1.03 16.65
C ILE A 74 3.92 -1.03 16.86
N ARG A 75 4.60 0.11 16.66
CA ARG A 75 6.04 0.25 16.91
C ARG A 75 6.40 -0.04 18.36
N LEU A 76 5.64 0.53 19.30
CA LEU A 76 5.83 0.30 20.73
C LEU A 76 5.64 -1.19 21.08
N ALA A 77 4.58 -1.82 20.58
CA ALA A 77 4.35 -3.26 20.76
C ALA A 77 5.50 -4.09 20.16
N GLY A 78 6.05 -3.68 19.02
CA GLY A 78 7.20 -4.31 18.35
C GLY A 78 8.49 -4.35 19.18
N LYS A 79 8.64 -3.50 20.21
CA LYS A 79 9.78 -3.57 21.14
C LYS A 79 9.76 -4.84 22.00
N LYS A 80 8.57 -5.38 22.28
CA LYS A 80 8.37 -6.53 23.19
C LYS A 80 7.93 -7.80 22.46
N TYR A 81 7.17 -7.67 21.38
CA TYR A 81 6.50 -8.78 20.73
C TYR A 81 7.00 -8.97 19.29
N PRO A 82 7.66 -10.11 18.96
CA PRO A 82 8.24 -10.35 17.64
C PRO A 82 7.26 -10.27 16.48
N GLU A 83 6.03 -10.75 16.64
CA GLU A 83 5.00 -10.68 15.60
C GLU A 83 4.63 -9.24 15.25
N TRP A 84 4.59 -8.34 16.24
CA TRP A 84 4.33 -6.92 16.02
C TRP A 84 5.53 -6.22 15.39
N LYS A 85 6.76 -6.62 15.75
CA LYS A 85 7.98 -6.14 15.08
C LYS A 85 7.99 -6.51 13.60
N ASN A 86 7.64 -7.75 13.28
CA ASN A 86 7.55 -8.19 11.88
C ASN A 86 6.43 -7.45 11.13
N PHE A 87 5.28 -7.24 11.77
CA PHE A 87 4.19 -6.50 11.13
C PHE A 87 4.52 -5.02 10.92
N GLN A 88 5.20 -4.38 11.88
CA GLN A 88 5.78 -3.05 11.71
C GLN A 88 6.69 -3.01 10.47
N SER A 89 7.66 -3.92 10.37
CA SER A 89 8.57 -3.96 9.22
C SER A 89 7.84 -4.24 7.90
N SER A 90 6.75 -5.00 7.93
CA SER A 90 5.91 -5.24 6.75
C SER A 90 5.26 -3.94 6.28
N ILE A 91 4.66 -3.17 7.19
CA ILE A 91 4.08 -1.85 6.91
C ILE A 91 5.16 -0.91 6.35
N GLU A 92 6.32 -0.83 6.99
CA GLU A 92 7.44 0.03 6.58
C GLU A 92 7.97 -0.30 5.17
N MET A 93 7.82 -1.54 4.73
CA MET A 93 8.32 -2.00 3.43
C MET A 93 7.33 -1.74 2.27
N VAL A 94 6.02 -1.87 2.51
CA VAL A 94 5.03 -1.98 1.42
C VAL A 94 3.85 -1.01 1.51
N ALA A 95 3.68 -0.31 2.63
CA ALA A 95 2.54 0.59 2.82
C ALA A 95 2.75 1.95 2.15
N VAL A 96 1.62 2.60 1.85
CA VAL A 96 1.60 3.93 1.22
C VAL A 96 1.05 4.97 2.18
N TYR A 97 1.85 5.99 2.54
CA TYR A 97 1.38 7.11 3.33
C TYR A 97 0.40 7.99 2.55
N SER A 98 -0.75 8.30 3.16
CA SER A 98 -1.69 9.31 2.69
C SER A 98 -1.74 10.49 3.66
N PRO A 99 -1.19 11.66 3.28
CA PRO A 99 -1.30 12.89 4.07
C PRO A 99 -2.73 13.33 4.34
N ARG A 100 -3.66 13.02 3.43
CA ARG A 100 -5.08 13.38 3.54
C ARG A 100 -5.75 12.71 4.74
N PHE A 101 -5.37 11.47 5.05
CA PHE A 101 -5.99 10.66 6.10
C PHE A 101 -5.10 10.49 7.33
N ASP A 102 -3.92 11.11 7.32
CA ASP A 102 -2.86 10.91 8.33
C ASP A 102 -2.65 9.42 8.69
N ALA A 103 -2.59 8.59 7.65
CA ALA A 103 -2.56 7.14 7.78
C ALA A 103 -1.61 6.50 6.77
N VAL A 104 -0.95 5.43 7.18
CA VAL A 104 -0.27 4.51 6.26
C VAL A 104 -1.27 3.47 5.78
N ASN A 105 -1.39 3.33 4.47
CA ASN A 105 -2.34 2.42 3.83
C ASN A 105 -1.60 1.13 3.49
N PHE A 106 -1.84 0.10 4.30
CA PHE A 106 -1.29 -1.22 4.06
C PHE A 106 -2.18 -1.95 3.07
N SER A 107 -1.71 -2.16 1.84
CA SER A 107 -2.44 -2.98 0.85
C SER A 107 -2.61 -4.38 1.43
N VAL A 108 -3.84 -4.89 1.52
CA VAL A 108 -4.08 -6.28 1.90
C VAL A 108 -4.01 -7.22 0.69
N ASP A 109 -4.09 -6.68 -0.53
CA ASP A 109 -3.93 -7.40 -1.78
C ASP A 109 -2.46 -7.47 -2.26
N ASN A 110 -2.23 -8.12 -3.40
CA ASN A 110 -0.95 -8.36 -4.06
C ASN A 110 -0.24 -7.10 -4.58
N LEU A 111 -0.86 -5.92 -4.49
CA LEU A 111 -0.21 -4.68 -4.93
C LEU A 111 1.09 -4.36 -4.17
N ARG A 112 1.26 -4.92 -2.97
CA ARG A 112 2.50 -4.89 -2.18
C ARG A 112 3.73 -5.44 -2.93
N PHE A 113 3.50 -6.23 -3.98
CA PHE A 113 4.54 -6.84 -4.82
C PHE A 113 4.76 -6.07 -6.13
N LEU A 114 4.17 -4.88 -6.29
CA LEU A 114 4.58 -4.00 -7.37
C LEU A 114 6.04 -3.63 -7.14
N ASN A 115 6.86 -3.73 -8.19
CA ASN A 115 8.28 -3.43 -8.10
C ASN A 115 8.56 -2.03 -8.66
N HIS A 116 9.66 -1.47 -8.18
CA HIS A 116 10.27 -0.33 -8.82
C HIS A 116 10.89 -0.72 -10.16
N GLY A 117 10.66 0.08 -11.20
CA GLY A 117 11.39 -0.03 -12.45
C GLY A 117 11.19 1.19 -13.33
N ILE A 118 12.15 1.38 -14.24
CA ILE A 118 12.10 2.37 -15.31
C ILE A 118 12.19 1.58 -16.62
N VAL A 119 11.30 1.88 -17.56
CA VAL A 119 11.32 1.21 -18.87
C VAL A 119 12.62 1.58 -19.60
N GLU A 120 13.27 0.59 -20.21
CA GLU A 120 14.56 0.77 -20.89
C GLU A 120 14.52 1.91 -21.93
N GLY A 121 15.59 2.71 -21.94
CA GLY A 121 15.74 3.85 -22.85
C GLY A 121 15.30 5.19 -22.26
N GLU A 122 14.66 5.18 -21.10
CA GLU A 122 14.38 6.39 -20.33
C GLU A 122 15.38 6.50 -19.17
N GLY A 123 16.06 7.64 -19.02
CA GLY A 123 17.11 7.83 -18.00
C GLY A 123 16.57 7.83 -16.56
N GLU A 124 17.32 8.37 -15.60
CA GLU A 124 16.90 8.43 -14.17
C GLU A 124 15.55 9.18 -13.93
N GLY A 125 15.04 9.91 -14.92
CA GLY A 125 13.72 10.54 -14.92
C GLY A 125 12.63 9.78 -15.71
N GLY A 126 12.87 8.53 -16.10
CA GLY A 126 11.96 7.76 -16.95
C GLY A 126 10.69 7.30 -16.26
N VAL A 127 9.73 6.77 -17.02
CA VAL A 127 8.48 6.23 -16.49
C VAL A 127 8.55 4.71 -16.25
N GLY A 128 7.72 4.22 -15.33
CA GLY A 128 7.41 2.77 -15.27
C GLY A 128 6.60 2.36 -16.51
N ASN A 129 6.17 1.10 -16.62
CA ASN A 129 5.14 0.73 -17.62
C ASN A 129 3.71 0.84 -17.06
N VAL A 130 3.61 1.11 -15.76
CA VAL A 130 2.37 1.51 -15.09
C VAL A 130 2.59 2.81 -14.32
N GLU A 131 1.49 3.53 -14.18
CA GLU A 131 1.42 4.75 -13.38
C GLU A 131 0.43 4.54 -12.24
N ILE A 132 0.75 5.16 -11.10
CA ILE A 132 -0.14 5.24 -9.96
C ILE A 132 -0.43 6.71 -9.74
N GLY A 133 -1.70 7.08 -9.92
CA GLY A 133 -2.15 8.44 -9.71
C GLY A 133 -3.34 8.48 -8.78
N GLY A 134 -3.29 9.44 -7.86
CA GLY A 134 -4.51 9.92 -7.22
C GLY A 134 -5.30 10.68 -8.26
N THR A 135 -6.44 10.13 -8.69
CA THR A 135 -7.52 11.02 -9.06
C THR A 135 -7.78 11.89 -7.82
N ALA A 136 -7.65 13.19 -7.96
CA ALA A 136 -8.48 14.11 -7.19
C ALA A 136 -9.94 13.77 -7.54
N VAL A 137 -10.46 12.66 -7.02
CA VAL A 137 -11.91 12.51 -6.98
C VAL A 137 -12.30 13.47 -5.88
N ALA A 138 -12.85 14.58 -6.36
CA ALA A 138 -13.70 15.49 -5.62
C ALA A 138 -14.38 14.75 -4.46
N GLU A 139 -14.30 15.37 -3.28
CA GLU A 139 -15.39 15.40 -2.30
C GLU A 139 -16.37 14.21 -2.43
N ASP A 140 -16.21 13.18 -1.57
CA ASP A 140 -17.15 12.04 -1.42
C ASP A 140 -16.98 10.76 -2.25
N SER A 141 -15.76 10.21 -2.41
CA SER A 141 -15.67 8.79 -2.76
C SER A 141 -14.63 8.03 -1.94
N LEU A 142 -15.03 6.85 -1.46
CA LEU A 142 -14.26 5.87 -0.67
C LEU A 142 -13.08 5.25 -1.44
N VAL A 143 -12.54 5.98 -2.42
CA VAL A 143 -11.51 5.56 -3.39
C VAL A 143 -10.25 6.38 -3.12
N GLY A 144 -9.15 5.69 -2.83
CA GLY A 144 -7.88 6.34 -2.45
C GLY A 144 -7.04 6.79 -3.65
N TRP A 145 -6.89 5.92 -4.66
CA TRP A 145 -6.06 6.13 -5.85
C TRP A 145 -6.30 5.03 -6.88
N ALA A 146 -5.91 5.26 -8.13
CA ALA A 146 -6.03 4.28 -9.22
C ALA A 146 -4.67 4.05 -9.88
N ALA A 147 -4.51 2.91 -10.54
CA ALA A 147 -3.35 2.63 -11.37
C ALA A 147 -3.76 2.24 -12.79
N TRP A 148 -3.01 2.73 -13.77
CA TRP A 148 -3.22 2.45 -15.18
C TRP A 148 -1.92 2.06 -15.88
N THR A 149 -2.04 1.42 -17.02
CA THR A 149 -0.90 1.15 -17.92
C THR A 149 -0.60 2.40 -18.73
N ASN A 150 0.67 2.80 -18.86
CA ASN A 150 1.03 3.96 -19.71
C ASN A 150 1.44 3.56 -21.13
N ARG A 151 1.52 2.26 -21.39
CA ARG A 151 1.68 1.65 -22.71
C ARG A 151 0.99 0.30 -22.72
N GLU A 152 1.01 -0.35 -23.88
CA GLU A 152 0.63 -1.75 -23.97
C GLU A 152 1.61 -2.63 -23.16
N ILE A 153 1.06 -3.57 -22.39
CA ILE A 153 1.81 -4.56 -21.60
C ILE A 153 1.37 -5.95 -22.06
N LYS A 154 2.33 -6.81 -22.41
CA LYS A 154 2.03 -8.17 -22.85
C LYS A 154 1.80 -9.12 -21.68
N GLN A 155 1.00 -10.15 -21.90
CA GLN A 155 0.82 -11.21 -20.92
C GLN A 155 2.19 -11.77 -20.45
N GLY A 156 2.37 -11.86 -19.14
CA GLY A 156 3.60 -12.32 -18.50
C GLY A 156 4.70 -11.26 -18.37
N GLU A 157 4.52 -10.07 -18.95
CA GLU A 157 5.41 -8.94 -18.73
C GLU A 157 5.22 -8.37 -17.33
N GLN A 158 6.32 -7.97 -16.68
CA GLN A 158 6.31 -7.40 -15.34
C GLN A 158 5.68 -5.99 -15.35
N LEU A 159 4.81 -5.72 -14.39
CA LEU A 159 4.34 -4.37 -14.10
C LEU A 159 5.35 -3.69 -13.16
N VAL A 160 5.81 -2.50 -13.52
CA VAL A 160 6.77 -1.71 -12.76
C VAL A 160 6.37 -0.24 -12.72
N ALA A 161 6.47 0.37 -11.55
CA ALA A 161 6.26 1.81 -11.37
C ALA A 161 7.58 2.52 -11.07
N ASN A 162 7.74 3.74 -11.59
CA ASN A 162 8.86 4.58 -11.18
C ASN A 162 8.58 5.18 -9.79
N TYR A 163 9.27 4.69 -8.76
CA TYR A 163 9.12 5.14 -7.39
C TYR A 163 9.69 6.54 -7.17
N TYR A 164 10.62 6.99 -8.01
CA TYR A 164 11.14 8.35 -7.93
C TYR A 164 10.14 9.40 -8.41
N GLY A 165 9.11 9.00 -9.17
CA GLY A 165 8.03 9.91 -9.61
C GLY A 165 7.15 10.41 -8.46
N PHE A 166 7.20 9.75 -7.30
CA PHE A 166 6.46 10.18 -6.13
C PHE A 166 7.26 11.22 -5.34
N LYS A 167 6.81 12.49 -5.37
CA LYS A 167 7.44 13.63 -4.66
C LYS A 167 7.76 13.34 -3.19
N ASN A 168 6.91 12.54 -2.54
CA ASN A 168 7.11 11.97 -1.21
C ASN A 168 6.95 10.44 -1.30
N CYS A 169 7.75 9.77 -2.13
CA CYS A 169 7.69 8.33 -2.37
C CYS A 169 7.37 7.55 -1.11
N PRO A 170 6.18 6.91 -1.02
CA PRO A 170 5.85 6.10 0.14
C PRO A 170 6.76 4.88 0.27
N TRP A 171 7.28 4.40 -0.87
CA TRP A 171 8.22 3.29 -0.97
C TRP A 171 9.70 3.70 -0.85
N GLY A 172 10.00 5.00 -0.87
CA GLY A 172 11.37 5.56 -0.83
C GLY A 172 11.62 6.57 0.30
N ASN A 173 10.56 7.09 0.91
CA ASN A 173 10.58 7.83 2.16
C ASN A 173 10.07 6.91 3.25
N THR A 174 11.03 6.53 4.08
CA THR A 174 10.88 5.82 5.34
C THR A 174 9.69 6.36 6.14
N CYS A 175 9.11 5.50 6.99
CA CYS A 175 8.11 5.88 7.99
C CYS A 175 8.51 7.09 8.86
N GLU A 176 9.77 7.54 8.80
CA GLU A 176 10.26 8.79 9.36
C GLU A 176 9.47 10.02 8.89
N LYS A 177 9.28 10.25 7.58
CA LYS A 177 8.48 11.41 7.11
C LYS A 177 7.02 11.33 7.53
N PHE A 178 6.49 10.11 7.60
CA PHE A 178 5.17 9.92 8.16
C PHE A 178 5.19 10.37 9.61
N LEU A 179 6.12 9.88 10.43
CA LEU A 179 6.20 10.14 11.87
C LEU A 179 6.75 11.53 12.26
N ASP A 180 7.25 12.31 11.31
CA ASP A 180 7.84 13.62 11.56
C ASP A 180 6.79 14.67 11.92
N LEU A 181 6.67 14.98 13.21
CA LEU A 181 5.72 15.95 13.79
C LEU A 181 6.34 17.35 13.95
N THR A 182 7.65 17.46 13.79
CA THR A 182 8.41 18.68 14.06
C THR A 182 9.21 18.98 12.82
N LEU A 183 9.23 20.23 12.35
CA LEU A 183 10.12 20.65 11.26
C LEU A 183 11.61 20.67 11.70
N SER A 184 12.06 19.66 12.44
CA SER A 184 13.41 19.50 12.96
C SER A 184 14.18 18.48 12.14
N ASP A 185 15.48 18.69 11.98
CA ASP A 185 16.30 17.94 11.02
C ASP A 185 16.51 16.45 11.39
N LYS A 186 16.04 15.99 12.56
CA LYS A 186 16.16 14.58 13.00
C LYS A 186 15.00 14.14 13.88
N LEU A 187 14.28 13.12 13.41
CA LEU A 187 13.26 12.43 14.19
C LEU A 187 13.90 11.59 15.31
N ASP A 188 13.60 11.92 16.57
CA ASP A 188 13.99 11.11 17.73
C ASP A 188 12.83 10.18 18.12
N PHE A 189 12.95 8.91 17.74
CA PHE A 189 11.94 7.91 18.03
C PHE A 189 11.79 7.62 19.54
N ASP A 190 12.84 7.78 20.34
CA ASP A 190 12.78 7.54 21.79
C ASP A 190 12.07 8.69 22.53
N ILE A 191 12.17 9.92 22.02
CA ILE A 191 11.35 11.04 22.49
C ILE A 191 9.89 10.83 22.09
N MET A 192 9.62 10.56 20.81
CA MET A 192 8.26 10.34 20.31
C MET A 192 7.55 9.22 21.07
N ASP A 193 8.25 8.10 21.32
CA ASP A 193 7.71 6.96 22.06
C ASP A 193 7.39 7.29 23.53
N ARG A 194 8.18 8.17 24.18
CA ARG A 194 7.93 8.63 25.56
C ARG A 194 6.79 9.64 25.65
N GLU A 195 6.67 10.52 24.66
CA GLU A 195 5.69 11.59 24.64
C GLU A 195 4.32 11.15 24.11
N THR A 196 4.27 10.05 23.36
CA THR A 196 3.00 9.51 22.85
C THR A 196 2.16 8.94 23.99
N LYS A 197 1.10 9.68 24.35
CA LYS A 197 0.07 9.19 25.26
C LYS A 197 -0.98 8.40 24.48
N LEU A 198 -1.15 7.13 24.87
CA LEU A 198 -2.21 6.27 24.36
C LEU A 198 -3.29 6.18 25.43
N ASP A 199 -4.17 7.18 25.46
CA ASP A 199 -5.21 7.32 26.49
C ASP A 199 -6.36 6.31 26.35
N GLU A 200 -6.39 5.56 25.25
CA GLU A 200 -7.42 4.56 24.94
C GLU A 200 -6.79 3.31 24.31
N PRO A 201 -7.39 2.12 24.49
CA PRO A 201 -6.99 0.92 23.77
C PRO A 201 -6.97 1.16 22.26
N VAL A 202 -5.84 0.86 21.63
CA VAL A 202 -5.68 0.98 20.19
C VAL A 202 -6.08 -0.33 19.52
N GLU A 203 -6.99 -0.27 18.55
CA GLU A 203 -7.47 -1.41 17.79
C GLU A 203 -7.11 -1.29 16.31
N LEU A 204 -6.75 -2.42 15.71
CA LEU A 204 -6.86 -2.62 14.26
C LEU A 204 -8.15 -3.38 13.99
N ILE A 205 -8.91 -2.93 13.01
CA ILE A 205 -10.15 -3.56 12.57
C ILE A 205 -9.93 -4.04 11.14
N LEU A 206 -10.12 -5.34 10.93
CA LEU A 206 -10.02 -5.98 9.62
C LEU A 206 -11.35 -6.67 9.32
N THR A 207 -12.03 -6.23 8.25
CA THR A 207 -13.30 -6.83 7.85
C THR A 207 -13.11 -8.26 7.34
N ARG A 208 -14.21 -9.02 7.24
CA ARG A 208 -14.18 -10.36 6.62
C ARG A 208 -13.60 -10.33 5.21
N ASP A 209 -13.98 -9.33 4.42
CA ASP A 209 -13.59 -9.23 3.02
C ASP A 209 -12.11 -8.88 2.89
N GLN A 210 -11.62 -7.91 3.67
CA GLN A 210 -10.18 -7.60 3.72
C GLN A 210 -9.35 -8.81 4.17
N PHE A 211 -9.84 -9.58 5.14
CA PHE A 211 -9.18 -10.81 5.59
C PHE A 211 -9.18 -11.89 4.49
N SER A 212 -10.27 -12.04 3.77
CA SER A 212 -10.36 -12.95 2.62
C SER A 212 -9.38 -12.55 1.52
N VAL A 213 -9.33 -11.28 1.14
CA VAL A 213 -8.36 -10.75 0.16
C VAL A 213 -6.94 -11.03 0.62
N TYR A 214 -6.64 -10.76 1.89
CA TYR A 214 -5.30 -10.95 2.43
C TYR A 214 -4.86 -12.42 2.40
N THR A 215 -5.73 -13.34 2.84
CA THR A 215 -5.42 -14.78 2.89
C THR A 215 -5.36 -15.43 1.50
N GLN A 216 -6.03 -14.85 0.51
CA GLN A 216 -5.97 -15.28 -0.89
C GLN A 216 -4.81 -14.63 -1.67
N SER A 217 -4.13 -13.64 -1.08
CA SER A 217 -2.91 -13.04 -1.64
C SER A 217 -1.73 -14.03 -1.54
N GLY A 218 -0.71 -13.87 -2.39
CA GLY A 218 0.46 -14.76 -2.38
C GLY A 218 1.41 -14.50 -1.21
N LEU A 219 0.99 -14.88 -0.01
CA LEU A 219 1.73 -14.71 1.25
C LEU A 219 2.86 -15.74 1.36
N GLU A 220 3.90 -15.62 0.52
CA GLU A 220 4.98 -16.59 0.47
C GLU A 220 6.04 -16.36 1.57
N ARG A 221 6.48 -15.11 1.76
CA ARG A 221 7.54 -14.77 2.73
C ARG A 221 6.94 -14.52 4.11
N GLU A 222 7.73 -14.70 5.16
CA GLU A 222 7.29 -14.41 6.54
C GLU A 222 6.87 -12.95 6.74
N ILE A 223 7.54 -12.01 6.06
CA ILE A 223 7.17 -10.60 6.07
C ILE A 223 5.82 -10.32 5.40
N ASP A 224 5.43 -11.16 4.42
CA ASP A 224 4.14 -11.07 3.75
C ASP A 224 3.02 -11.59 4.65
N LYS A 225 3.30 -12.60 5.50
CA LYS A 225 2.38 -13.21 6.48
C LYS A 225 2.27 -12.43 7.79
N ALA A 226 2.96 -11.31 7.94
CA ALA A 226 3.14 -10.66 9.24
C ALA A 226 1.81 -10.26 9.92
N LEU A 227 0.83 -9.77 9.16
CA LEU A 227 -0.50 -9.46 9.69
C LEU A 227 -1.25 -10.74 10.12
N LEU A 228 -1.06 -11.89 9.45
CA LEU A 228 -1.67 -13.15 9.87
C LEU A 228 -1.12 -13.61 11.22
N ALA A 229 0.19 -13.46 11.46
CA ALA A 229 0.79 -13.79 12.74
C ALA A 229 0.21 -12.93 13.88
N VAL A 230 -0.03 -11.64 13.61
CA VAL A 230 -0.70 -10.74 14.55
C VAL A 230 -2.15 -11.16 14.80
N ILE A 231 -2.93 -11.42 13.74
CA ILE A 231 -4.33 -11.86 13.87
C ILE A 231 -4.42 -13.17 14.64
N ALA A 232 -3.59 -14.16 14.32
CA ALA A 232 -3.64 -15.48 14.94
C ALA A 232 -3.41 -15.45 16.45
N LYS A 233 -2.65 -14.47 16.94
CA LYS A 233 -2.28 -14.36 18.36
C LYS A 233 -3.11 -13.33 19.14
N TRP A 234 -3.53 -12.24 18.49
CA TRP A 234 -4.15 -11.09 19.15
C TRP A 234 -5.54 -10.74 18.61
N GLY A 235 -5.93 -11.34 17.48
CA GLY A 235 -7.22 -11.09 16.84
C GLY A 235 -8.36 -11.83 17.55
N VAL A 236 -9.46 -11.12 17.75
CA VAL A 236 -10.73 -11.67 18.21
C VAL A 236 -11.78 -11.36 17.16
N TRP A 237 -12.54 -12.37 16.74
CA TRP A 237 -13.67 -12.16 15.85
C TRP A 237 -14.82 -11.50 16.64
N ASP A 238 -15.23 -10.31 16.21
CA ASP A 238 -16.39 -9.59 16.74
C ASP A 238 -17.57 -9.77 15.78
N GLU A 239 -18.52 -10.64 16.15
CA GLU A 239 -19.73 -10.91 15.36
C GLU A 239 -20.59 -9.65 15.16
N GLY A 240 -20.63 -8.75 16.15
CA GLY A 240 -21.43 -7.53 16.07
C GLY A 240 -20.88 -6.55 15.04
N ARG A 241 -19.55 -6.54 14.85
CA ARG A 241 -18.86 -5.70 13.85
C ARG A 241 -18.57 -6.44 12.54
N GLY A 242 -18.80 -7.75 12.48
CA GLY A 242 -18.44 -8.58 11.33
C GLY A 242 -16.95 -8.48 10.96
N SER A 243 -16.08 -8.34 11.95
CA SER A 243 -14.67 -7.99 11.75
C SER A 243 -13.76 -8.67 12.77
N TRP A 244 -12.50 -8.88 12.38
CA TRP A 244 -11.42 -9.15 13.33
C TRP A 244 -11.03 -7.85 14.04
N VAL A 245 -11.13 -7.86 15.37
CA VAL A 245 -10.66 -6.79 16.24
C VAL A 245 -9.35 -7.23 16.88
N ILE A 246 -8.29 -6.47 16.64
CA ILE A 246 -6.94 -6.78 17.10
C ILE A 246 -6.50 -5.66 18.03
N LYS A 247 -6.41 -5.95 19.33
CA LYS A 247 -5.94 -4.97 20.32
C LYS A 247 -4.41 -4.92 20.28
N VAL A 248 -3.87 -3.72 20.06
CA VAL A 248 -2.42 -3.51 20.07
C VAL A 248 -1.93 -3.54 21.52
N PRO A 249 -1.01 -4.43 21.90
CA PRO A 249 -0.58 -4.62 23.28
C PRO A 249 0.48 -3.60 23.67
N VAL A 250 0.02 -2.38 23.93
CA VAL A 250 0.85 -1.28 24.46
C VAL A 250 0.63 -1.18 25.96
N GLU A 251 1.72 -1.28 26.72
CA GLU A 251 1.72 -0.93 28.14
C GLU A 251 1.75 0.60 28.21
N SER A 252 0.79 1.21 28.89
CA SER A 252 0.91 2.62 29.26
C SER A 252 2.22 2.77 30.04
N PRO A 253 3.11 3.71 29.68
CA PRO A 253 4.28 3.96 30.49
C PRO A 253 3.79 4.25 31.91
N SER A 254 4.21 3.42 32.86
CA SER A 254 3.90 3.61 34.27
C SER A 254 4.24 5.05 34.65
N GLN A 255 3.24 5.77 35.16
CA GLN A 255 3.37 7.14 35.68
C GLN A 255 4.41 7.19 36.80
#